data_AF-A0AAU0UV83-F1
#
_entry.id   AF-A0AAU0UV83-F1
#
_cell.length_a   1.000
_cell.length_b   1.000
_cell.length_c   1.000
_cell.angle_alpha   90.00
_cell.angle_beta   90.00
_cell.angle_gamma   90.00
#
_symmetry.space_group_name_H-M   'P 1'
#
loop_
_entity.id
_entity.type
_entity.pdbx_description
1 polymer ?
#
loop_
_entity_poly.entity_id
_entity_poly.type
_entity_poly.pdbx_seq_one_letter_code
_entity_poly.pdbx_strand_id
1 'polypeptide(L)' 'MSHHHHKSNEEVEGDPDTGHSRGMPRRPDEKRLDERLEEDREEADLPPDKDT' A
#
# COMPACT_ATOMS: atom_id res chain seq x y z
N MET A 1 5.92 39.54 2.99
CA MET A 1 5.02 38.78 3.89
C MET A 1 5.60 37.39 4.01
N SER A 2 6.29 37.10 5.12
CA SER A 2 6.92 35.80 5.36
C SER A 2 5.83 34.80 5.75
N HIS A 3 5.52 33.85 4.88
CA HIS A 3 4.63 32.74 5.24
C HIS A 3 5.44 31.75 6.09
N HIS A 4 5.12 31.67 7.37
CA HIS A 4 5.67 30.66 8.26
C HIS A 4 5.10 29.29 7.85
N HIS A 5 5.96 28.40 7.35
CA HIS A 5 5.59 27.04 6.92
C HIS A 5 5.51 26.05 8.10
N HIS A 6 4.96 26.47 9.25
CA HIS A 6 4.77 25.57 10.38
C HIS A 6 3.35 25.03 10.35
N LYS A 7 3.22 23.73 10.05
CA LYS A 7 1.97 22.98 10.27
C LYS A 7 1.92 22.53 11.73
N SER A 8 0.76 22.62 12.36
CA SER A 8 0.55 22.18 13.74
C SER A 8 0.67 20.65 13.86
N ASN A 9 0.92 20.14 15.08
CA ASN A 9 0.99 18.70 15.32
C ASN A 9 -0.33 18.00 14.95
N GLU A 10 -1.46 18.64 15.19
CA GLU A 10 -2.79 18.14 14.82
C GLU A 10 -2.93 17.99 13.29
N GLU A 11 -2.43 18.96 12.51
CA GLU A 11 -2.38 18.88 11.04
C GLU A 11 -1.38 17.84 10.52
N VAL A 12 -0.36 17.49 11.30
CA VAL A 12 0.63 16.45 10.96
C VAL A 12 0.12 15.06 11.33
N GLU A 13 -0.59 14.92 12.44
CA GLU A 13 -1.15 13.64 12.91
C GLU A 13 -2.31 13.16 12.02
N GLY A 14 -3.18 14.07 11.56
CA GLY A 14 -4.30 13.74 10.68
C GLY A 14 -5.39 12.88 11.36
N ASP A 15 -6.38 12.44 10.58
CA ASP A 15 -7.48 11.60 11.09
C ASP A 15 -6.96 10.20 11.48
N PRO A 16 -7.14 9.75 12.73
CA PRO A 16 -6.66 8.44 13.16
C PRO A 16 -7.36 7.26 12.47
N ASP A 17 -8.57 7.44 11.97
CA ASP A 17 -9.38 6.39 11.36
C ASP A 17 -9.01 6.15 9.88
N THR A 18 -8.49 7.18 9.19
CA THR A 18 -8.18 7.11 7.74
C THR A 18 -6.76 7.57 7.35
N GLY A 19 -6.05 8.26 8.24
CA GLY A 19 -4.74 8.89 8.00
C GLY A 19 -3.54 8.12 8.57
N HIS A 20 -3.76 7.06 9.35
CA HIS A 20 -2.69 6.26 9.96
C HIS A 20 -2.40 4.97 9.18
N SER A 21 -2.10 5.05 7.89
CA SER A 21 -1.37 3.95 7.25
C SER A 21 0.04 3.92 7.82
N ARG A 22 0.29 3.11 8.86
CA ARG A 22 1.63 2.79 9.40
C ARG A 22 2.51 1.99 8.42
N GLY A 23 2.07 1.82 7.18
CA GLY A 23 2.75 1.07 6.13
C GLY A 23 3.23 1.97 5.01
N MET A 24 4.13 1.43 4.20
CA MET A 24 4.43 2.03 2.90
C MET A 24 3.12 2.21 2.11
N PRO A 25 2.98 3.28 1.31
CA PRO A 25 1.86 3.44 0.41
C PRO A 25 1.60 2.13 -0.36
N ARG A 26 0.33 1.78 -0.55
CA ARG A 26 -0.06 0.63 -1.37
C ARG A 26 0.64 0.74 -2.72
N ARG A 27 1.20 -0.39 -3.17
CA ARG A 27 1.85 -0.45 -4.47
C ARG A 27 0.79 -0.22 -5.54
N PRO A 28 0.99 0.72 -6.47
CA PRO A 28 0.00 0.98 -7.53
C PRO A 28 -0.14 -0.21 -8.48
N ASP A 29 0.85 -1.10 -8.52
CA ASP A 29 0.93 -2.29 -9.37
C ASP A 29 0.58 -3.59 -8.64
N GLU A 30 0.12 -3.55 -7.37
CA GLU A 30 -0.13 -4.75 -6.53
C GLU A 30 -0.97 -5.81 -7.27
N LYS A 31 -2.11 -5.41 -7.85
CA LYS A 31 -2.97 -6.31 -8.63
C LYS A 31 -2.27 -6.99 -9.81
N ARG A 32 -1.40 -6.27 -10.52
CA ARG A 32 -0.67 -6.82 -11.68
C ARG A 32 0.36 -7.86 -11.25
N LEU A 33 0.88 -7.74 -10.03
CA LEU A 33 1.81 -8.73 -9.49
C LEU A 33 1.09 -10.00 -9.08
N ASP A 34 -0.11 -9.87 -8.51
CA ASP A 34 -0.95 -11.01 -8.15
C ASP A 34 -1.32 -11.81 -9.41
N GLU A 35 -1.77 -11.12 -10.48
CA GLU A 35 -2.05 -11.73 -11.79
C GLU A 35 -0.83 -12.46 -12.37
N ARG A 36 0.35 -11.82 -12.33
CA ARG A 36 1.60 -12.44 -12.83
C ARG A 36 2.03 -13.63 -11.98
N LEU A 37 1.84 -13.56 -10.66
CA LEU A 37 2.18 -14.66 -9.76
C LEU A 37 1.31 -15.90 -10.03
N GLU A 38 0.04 -15.70 -10.36
CA GLU A 38 -0.85 -16.78 -10.79
C GLU A 38 -0.37 -17.40 -12.12
N GLU A 39 -0.05 -16.58 -13.12
CA GLU A 39 0.48 -17.03 -14.41
C GLU A 39 1.79 -17.83 -14.25
N ASP A 40 2.75 -17.32 -13.46
CA ASP A 40 4.02 -17.98 -13.18
C ASP A 40 3.83 -19.36 -12.52
N ARG A 41 2.78 -19.51 -11.70
CA ARG A 41 2.45 -20.80 -11.05
C ARG A 41 1.83 -21.78 -12.02
N GLU A 42 0.93 -21.33 -12.90
CA GLU A 42 0.37 -22.17 -13.95
C GLU A 42 1.47 -22.68 -14.89
N GLU A 43 2.42 -21.82 -15.29
CA GLU A 43 3.56 -22.22 -16.12
C GLU A 43 4.45 -23.26 -15.42
N ALA A 44 4.63 -23.12 -14.11
CA ALA A 44 5.44 -24.01 -13.29
C ALA A 44 4.72 -25.30 -12.82
N ASP A 45 3.45 -25.50 -13.21
CA ASP A 45 2.57 -26.58 -12.70
C ASP A 45 2.53 -26.62 -11.16
N LEU A 46 2.57 -25.44 -10.54
CA LEU A 46 2.51 -25.27 -9.09
C LEU A 46 1.06 -25.17 -8.62
N PRO A 47 0.74 -25.72 -7.44
CA PRO A 47 -0.59 -25.56 -6.87
C PRO A 47 -0.90 -24.06 -6.64
N PRO A 48 -2.17 -23.64 -6.76
CA PRO A 48 -2.57 -22.28 -6.47
C PRO A 48 -2.26 -21.93 -5.01
N ASP A 49 -2.04 -20.63 -4.73
CA ASP A 49 -1.89 -20.21 -3.34
C ASP A 49 -3.13 -20.62 -2.56
N LYS A 50 -2.89 -21.23 -1.41
CA LYS A 50 -3.95 -21.44 -0.44
C LYS A 50 -3.95 -20.18 0.41
N ASP A 51 -5.00 -19.38 0.30
CA ASP A 51 -5.27 -18.31 1.26
C ASP A 51 -5.25 -18.92 2.67
N THR A 52 -4.21 -18.66 3.47
CA THR A 52 -4.10 -19.05 4.89
C THR A 52 -4.29 -17.86 5.79
#